data_AF-A0A349ZZK5-F1
#
_entry.id   AF-A0A349ZZK5-F1
#
_cell.length_a   1.000
_cell.length_b   1.000
_cell.length_c   1.000
_cell.angle_alpha   90.00
_cell.angle_beta   90.00
_cell.angle_gamma   90.00
#
_symmetry.space_group_name_H-M   'P 1'
#
loop_
_entity.id
_entity.type
_entity.pdbx_description
1 polymer ?
#
loop_
_entity_poly.entity_id
_entity_poly.type
_entity_poly.pdbx_seq_one_letter_code
_entity_poly.pdbx_strand_id
1 'polypeptide(L)' 'EKQIMVGFGISNREDFNQVSAKVDGAIIGSAFVKILLDDPDWETSGAAFIENIRN' A
#
# COMPACT_ATOMS: atom_id res chain seq x y z
N GLU A 1 19.69 12.97 -6.52
CA GLU A 1 18.82 12.53 -7.63
C GLU A 1 17.37 12.54 -7.16
N LYS A 2 16.39 12.53 -8.08
CA LYS A 2 14.96 12.51 -7.74
C LYS A 2 14.47 11.06 -7.67
N GLN A 3 13.82 10.70 -6.57
CA GLN A 3 13.21 9.37 -6.41
C GLN A 3 11.95 9.21 -7.28
N ILE A 4 11.78 8.03 -7.83
CA ILE A 4 10.65 7.60 -8.66
C ILE A 4 9.74 6.69 -7.83
N MET A 5 8.48 7.10 -7.73
CA MET A 5 7.43 6.34 -7.04
C MET A 5 6.33 5.97 -8.04
N VAL A 6 5.79 4.75 -7.94
CA VAL A 6 4.63 4.30 -8.73
C VAL A 6 3.40 4.24 -7.84
N GLY A 7 2.24 4.73 -8.32
CA GLY A 7 1.03 4.88 -7.49
C GLY A 7 -0.25 4.27 -8.05
N PHE A 8 -0.15 3.34 -9.00
CA PHE A 8 -1.32 2.72 -9.63
C PHE A 8 -1.15 1.20 -9.67
N GLY A 9 -2.25 0.47 -9.38
CA GLY A 9 -2.26 -1.00 -9.43
C GLY A 9 -1.56 -1.69 -8.25
N ILE A 10 -1.33 -0.99 -7.13
CA ILE A 10 -0.69 -1.55 -5.95
C ILE A 10 -1.74 -1.67 -4.84
N SER A 11 -2.01 -2.90 -4.42
CA SER A 11 -3.11 -3.22 -3.49
C SER A 11 -2.69 -4.04 -2.27
N ASN A 12 -1.52 -4.67 -2.34
CA ASN A 12 -1.02 -5.59 -1.32
C ASN A 12 0.53 -5.59 -1.32
N ARG A 13 1.10 -6.38 -0.41
CA ARG A 13 2.56 -6.46 -0.23
C ARG A 13 3.29 -7.02 -1.46
N GLU A 14 2.72 -8.00 -2.12
CA GLU A 14 3.32 -8.60 -3.32
C GLU A 14 3.43 -7.55 -4.44
N ASP A 15 2.36 -6.81 -4.72
CA ASP A 15 2.37 -5.70 -5.69
C ASP A 15 3.45 -4.67 -5.31
N PHE A 16 3.50 -4.28 -4.02
CA PHE A 16 4.47 -3.31 -3.51
C PHE A 16 5.91 -3.78 -3.73
N ASN A 17 6.21 -5.04 -3.40
CA ASN A 17 7.53 -5.63 -3.58
C ASN A 17 7.92 -5.74 -5.06
N GLN A 18 7.01 -6.17 -5.92
CA GLN A 18 7.26 -6.29 -7.36
C GLN A 18 7.57 -4.94 -8.01
N VAL A 19 6.88 -3.88 -7.59
CA VAL A 19 7.08 -2.52 -8.09
C VAL A 19 8.37 -1.91 -7.53
N SER A 20 8.57 -1.96 -6.21
CA SER A 20 9.77 -1.41 -5.55
C SER A 20 11.07 -2.16 -5.91
N ALA A 21 10.99 -3.35 -6.51
CA ALA A 21 12.14 -4.00 -7.12
C ALA A 21 12.71 -3.26 -8.35
N LYS A 22 11.95 -2.32 -8.94
CA LYS A 22 12.31 -1.61 -10.18
C LYS A 22 12.40 -0.08 -10.04
N VAL A 23 11.82 0.48 -8.99
CA VAL A 23 11.75 1.92 -8.71
C VAL A 23 11.98 2.18 -7.21
N ASP A 24 12.19 3.44 -6.83
CA ASP A 24 12.50 3.80 -5.43
C ASP A 24 11.36 3.52 -4.43
N GLY A 25 10.13 3.32 -4.92
CA GLY A 25 9.03 2.89 -4.08
C GLY A 25 7.65 2.89 -4.75
N ALA A 26 6.64 2.62 -3.93
CA ALA A 26 5.26 2.43 -4.35
C ALA A 26 4.29 3.19 -3.42
N ILE A 27 3.18 3.68 -3.98
CA ILE A 27 2.10 4.39 -3.27
C ILE A 27 0.83 3.55 -3.39
N ILE A 28 0.26 3.21 -2.22
CA ILE A 28 -1.02 2.50 -2.13
C ILE A 28 -2.10 3.51 -1.71
N GLY A 29 -3.01 3.81 -2.62
CA GLY A 29 -4.13 4.74 -2.37
C GLY A 29 -5.45 4.01 -2.18
N SER A 30 -6.08 3.62 -3.28
CA SER A 30 -7.45 3.11 -3.32
C SER A 30 -7.69 1.86 -2.47
N ALA A 31 -6.72 0.95 -2.35
CA ALA A 31 -6.85 -0.23 -1.49
C ALA A 31 -6.95 0.15 0.00
N PHE A 32 -6.16 1.13 0.45
CA PHE A 32 -6.24 1.61 1.83
C PHE A 32 -7.52 2.42 2.09
N VAL A 33 -7.91 3.30 1.15
CA VAL A 33 -9.18 4.04 1.25
C VAL A 33 -10.37 3.09 1.35
N LYS A 34 -10.34 1.95 0.65
CA LYS A 34 -11.38 0.94 0.75
C LYS A 34 -11.53 0.37 2.16
N ILE A 35 -10.42 0.14 2.87
CA ILE A 35 -10.45 -0.27 4.28
C ILE A 35 -11.15 0.80 5.14
N LEU A 36 -10.80 2.07 4.94
CA LEU A 36 -11.40 3.19 5.69
C LEU A 36 -12.91 3.34 5.48
N LEU A 37 -13.41 2.99 4.30
CA LEU A 37 -14.82 3.18 3.93
C LEU A 37 -15.69 1.95 4.19
N ASP A 38 -15.14 0.75 3.94
CA ASP A 38 -15.94 -0.48 3.91
C ASP A 38 -15.81 -1.30 5.20
N ASP A 39 -14.76 -1.09 6.00
CA ASP A 39 -14.53 -1.83 7.25
C ASP A 39 -15.04 -1.05 8.48
N PRO A 40 -16.02 -1.57 9.24
CA PRO A 40 -16.45 -0.95 10.49
C PRO A 40 -15.34 -0.84 11.55
N ASP A 41 -14.34 -1.71 11.51
CA ASP A 41 -13.14 -1.71 12.37
C ASP A 41 -11.89 -1.28 11.57
N TRP A 42 -12.06 -0.24 10.75
CA TRP A 42 -11.01 0.26 9.85
C TRP A 42 -9.71 0.63 10.56
N GLU A 43 -9.73 0.99 11.85
CA GLU A 43 -8.53 1.38 12.58
C GLU A 43 -7.63 0.16 12.80
N THR A 44 -8.20 -0.95 13.27
CA THR A 44 -7.50 -2.23 13.44
C THR A 44 -7.05 -2.78 12.09
N SER A 45 -7.96 -2.83 11.12
CA SER A 45 -7.65 -3.36 9.78
C SER A 45 -6.65 -2.49 9.03
N GLY A 46 -6.72 -1.17 9.18
CA GLY A 46 -5.80 -0.22 8.58
C GLY A 46 -4.39 -0.34 9.17
N ALA A 47 -4.28 -0.47 10.49
CA ALA A 47 -3.00 -0.73 11.15
C ALA A 47 -2.40 -2.06 10.70
N ALA A 48 -3.20 -3.13 10.68
CA ALA A 48 -2.77 -4.44 10.21
C ALA A 48 -2.34 -4.42 8.73
N PHE A 49 -3.03 -3.67 7.88
CA PHE A 49 -2.67 -3.48 6.49
C PHE A 49 -1.31 -2.79 6.34
N ILE A 50 -1.09 -1.68 7.06
CA ILE A 50 0.21 -0.96 7.03
C ILE A 50 1.35 -1.87 7.51
N GLU A 51 1.14 -2.61 8.60
CA GLU A 51 2.12 -3.59 9.10
C GLU A 51 2.41 -4.70 8.09
N ASN A 52 1.39 -5.18 7.36
CA ASN A 52 1.56 -6.19 6.32
C ASN A 52 2.36 -5.68 5.11
N ILE A 53 2.24 -4.40 4.75
CA ILE A 53 3.06 -3.82 3.69
C ILE A 53 4.52 -3.63 4.14
N ARG A 54 4.74 -3.26 5.41
CA ARG A 54 6.07 -2.92 5.94
C ARG A 54 6.95 -4.14 6.24
N ASN A 55 6.40 -5.16 6.90
CA ASN A 55 7.13 -6.34 7.40
C ASN A 55 6.90 -7.54 6.53
#